data_AF-A0A256W8V0-F1
#
_entry.id   AF-A0A256W8V0-F1
#
_cell.length_a   1.000
_cell.length_b   1.000
_cell.length_c   1.000
_cell.angle_alpha   90.00
_cell.angle_beta   90.00
_cell.angle_gamma   90.00
#
_symmetry.space_group_name_H-M   'P 1'
#
loop_
_entity.id
_entity.type
_entity.pdbx_description
1 polymer ?
#
loop_
_entity_poly.entity_id
_entity_poly.type
_entity_poly.pdbx_seq_one_letter_code
_entity_poly.pdbx_strand_id
1 'polypeptide(L)'
;MWAASQSNEVGLEKLKAPTSPASVIIGIQPSEISRPKSVKDLELAIYNNFYTNNSFALPTDYALEVMPYWILNQKNIDERNYLKNVGWRSGWSNLSVSIATSTSYKLADTVNSNAIGVGARTILYRSKLEGKAKKLVNEIYLNRVIESLNIVVSTYLDQAELQGIDMNNFTAVKDFILTSVIEDATLKFQNQEDYFGIVSENDLRNNLETQFGLLEKDSTSLTTVENWEAKLNEIRKPLKAQYSVDSIETHLTDYLTNRKGFQLEMAGAVSINFPTNEFNYSRSPQWGVWLTGTYQGNEKAVLQYIGEIPEKQ
;
A
#
# COMPACT_ATOMS: atom_id res chain seq x y z
N MET A 1 -49.61 21.18 -14.58
CA MET A 1 -48.16 21.41 -14.76
C MET A 1 -47.48 21.01 -13.47
N TRP A 2 -46.82 19.85 -13.45
CA TRP A 2 -46.05 19.38 -12.31
C TRP A 2 -44.59 19.78 -12.54
N ALA A 3 -44.02 20.54 -11.61
CA ALA A 3 -42.61 20.91 -11.61
C ALA A 3 -41.78 19.69 -11.16
N ALA A 4 -40.87 19.25 -12.02
CA ALA A 4 -39.88 18.23 -11.66
C ALA A 4 -38.81 18.87 -10.77
N SER A 5 -38.68 18.37 -9.54
CA SER A 5 -37.56 18.66 -8.66
C SER A 5 -36.30 18.00 -9.24
N GLN A 6 -35.31 18.81 -9.63
CA GLN A 6 -33.99 18.32 -9.99
C GLN A 6 -33.38 17.59 -8.77
N SER A 7 -33.09 16.31 -8.93
CA SER A 7 -32.25 15.55 -8.01
C SER A 7 -30.83 16.08 -8.13
N ASN A 8 -30.45 17.01 -7.26
CA ASN A 8 -29.03 17.30 -7.06
C ASN A 8 -28.41 16.06 -6.42
N GLU A 9 -27.68 15.27 -7.23
CA GLU A 9 -26.69 14.35 -6.70
C GLU A 9 -25.71 15.19 -5.87
N VAL A 10 -25.82 15.09 -4.55
CA VAL A 10 -24.84 15.66 -3.63
C VAL A 10 -23.55 14.87 -3.84
N GLY A 11 -22.74 15.32 -4.78
CA GLY A 11 -21.37 14.84 -4.93
C GLY A 11 -20.63 15.19 -3.65
N LEU A 12 -20.44 14.21 -2.77
CA LEU A 12 -19.56 14.31 -1.62
C LEU A 12 -18.17 14.65 -2.16
N GLU A 13 -17.79 15.91 -1.99
CA GLU A 13 -16.51 16.46 -2.42
C GLU A 13 -15.39 15.54 -1.90
N LYS A 14 -14.57 14.99 -2.80
CA LYS A 14 -13.46 14.13 -2.42
C LYS A 14 -12.59 14.88 -1.41
N LEU A 15 -12.45 14.28 -0.23
CA LEU A 15 -11.69 14.77 0.92
C LEU A 15 -10.41 15.50 0.46
N LYS A 16 -10.29 16.77 0.88
CA LYS A 16 -9.10 17.60 0.63
C LYS A 16 -7.84 16.84 1.02
N ALA A 17 -6.77 17.00 0.23
CA ALA A 17 -5.47 16.45 0.56
C ALA A 17 -5.09 16.86 2.00
N PRO A 18 -4.64 15.91 2.85
CA PRO A 18 -4.32 16.23 4.23
C PRO A 18 -3.23 17.30 4.26
N THR A 19 -3.43 18.33 5.09
CA THR A 19 -2.44 19.38 5.34
C THR A 19 -1.21 18.76 5.99
N SER A 20 -0.01 19.11 5.52
CA SER A 20 1.23 18.61 6.13
C SER A 20 1.40 19.17 7.55
N PRO A 21 1.99 18.42 8.51
CA PRO A 21 2.22 18.91 9.87
C PRO A 21 2.95 20.26 9.93
N ALA A 22 3.92 20.46 9.04
CA ALA A 22 4.64 21.71 8.92
C ALA A 22 3.73 22.89 8.51
N SER A 23 2.75 22.68 7.63
CA SER A 23 1.82 23.75 7.23
C SER A 23 0.86 24.11 8.35
N VAL A 24 0.41 23.10 9.11
CA VAL A 24 -0.48 23.27 10.25
C VAL A 24 0.16 24.15 11.32
N ILE A 25 1.42 23.91 11.68
CA ILE A 25 2.08 24.66 12.77
C ILE A 25 2.36 26.12 12.41
N ILE A 26 2.58 26.45 11.14
CA ILE A 26 2.73 27.85 10.69
C ILE A 26 1.42 28.48 10.22
N GLY A 27 0.30 27.75 10.31
CA GLY A 27 -1.04 28.26 10.02
C GLY A 27 -1.27 28.64 8.55
N ILE A 28 -0.56 28.02 7.61
CA ILE A 28 -0.76 28.27 6.18
C ILE A 28 -1.61 27.20 5.52
N GLN A 29 -2.36 27.63 4.52
CA GLN A 29 -2.94 26.74 3.53
C GLN A 29 -2.08 26.82 2.28
N PRO A 30 -1.12 25.90 2.09
CA PRO A 30 -0.22 25.98 0.96
C PRO A 30 -1.01 25.85 -0.35
N SER A 31 -0.58 26.61 -1.36
CA SER A 31 -1.18 26.55 -2.70
C SER A 31 -0.92 25.20 -3.38
N GLU A 32 0.21 24.58 -3.06
CA GLU A 32 0.63 23.26 -3.50
C GLU A 32 1.39 22.53 -2.37
N ILE A 33 1.15 21.22 -2.23
CA ILE A 33 1.97 20.35 -1.38
C ILE A 33 2.75 19.40 -2.30
N SER A 34 4.05 19.66 -2.46
CA SER A 34 4.94 18.79 -3.20
C SER A 34 5.19 17.50 -2.43
N ARG A 35 4.95 16.36 -3.08
CA ARG A 35 5.10 15.01 -2.52
C ARG A 35 5.96 14.15 -3.45
N PRO A 36 7.28 14.41 -3.52
CA PRO A 36 8.16 13.69 -4.42
C PRO A 36 8.20 12.21 -4.05
N LYS A 37 8.18 11.35 -5.07
CA LYS A 37 8.13 9.88 -4.90
C LYS A 37 9.49 9.22 -5.11
N SER A 38 10.46 9.96 -5.63
CA SER A 38 11.84 9.51 -5.86
C SER A 38 12.85 10.57 -5.42
N VAL A 39 14.12 10.16 -5.31
CA VAL A 39 15.23 11.08 -4.99
C VAL A 39 15.34 12.19 -6.04
N LYS A 40 15.14 11.85 -7.33
CA LYS A 40 15.15 12.82 -8.43
C LYS A 40 14.01 13.83 -8.33
N ASP A 41 12.81 13.37 -7.99
CA ASP A 41 11.67 14.27 -7.81
C ASP A 41 11.89 15.21 -6.62
N LEU A 42 12.52 14.72 -5.55
CA LEU A 42 12.86 15.53 -4.38
C LEU A 42 13.89 16.60 -4.73
N GLU A 43 14.95 16.23 -5.45
CA GLU A 43 15.96 17.17 -5.94
C GLU A 43 15.32 18.23 -6.84
N LEU A 44 14.48 17.82 -7.78
CA LEU A 44 13.77 18.73 -8.67
C LEU A 44 12.83 19.65 -7.89
N ALA A 45 12.09 19.13 -6.91
CA ALA A 45 11.21 19.92 -6.06
C ALA A 45 11.99 20.95 -5.24
N ILE A 46 13.17 20.59 -4.71
CA ILE A 46 14.05 21.52 -3.99
C ILE A 46 14.60 22.58 -4.95
N TYR A 47 15.18 22.17 -6.07
CA TYR A 47 15.79 23.08 -7.04
C TYR A 47 14.78 24.10 -7.59
N ASN A 48 13.61 23.64 -8.01
CA ASN A 48 12.61 24.51 -8.63
C ASN A 48 11.97 25.50 -7.65
N ASN A 49 11.86 25.15 -6.37
CA ASN A 49 11.10 25.96 -5.39
C ASN A 49 11.99 26.72 -4.41
N PHE A 50 13.20 26.25 -4.11
CA PHE A 50 14.10 26.88 -3.15
C PHE A 50 15.33 27.54 -3.80
N TYR A 51 15.52 27.38 -5.11
CA TYR A 51 16.63 27.98 -5.83
C TYR A 51 16.10 28.93 -6.90
N THR A 52 16.42 30.21 -6.79
CA THR A 52 15.99 31.25 -7.74
C THR A 52 17.16 32.16 -8.03
N ASN A 53 17.42 32.46 -9.30
CA ASN A 53 18.51 33.37 -9.71
C ASN A 53 19.88 33.03 -9.07
N ASN A 54 20.25 31.75 -9.06
CA ASN A 54 21.50 31.25 -8.45
C ASN A 54 21.64 31.47 -6.94
N SER A 55 20.56 31.75 -6.22
CA SER A 55 20.56 31.88 -4.76
C SER A 55 19.43 31.07 -4.11
N PHE A 56 19.62 30.75 -2.82
CA PHE A 56 18.58 30.12 -2.02
C PHE A 56 17.51 31.16 -1.66
N ALA A 57 16.25 30.83 -1.94
CA ALA A 57 15.10 31.66 -1.61
C ALA A 57 14.02 30.80 -0.93
N LEU A 58 13.35 31.35 0.08
CA LEU A 58 12.20 30.67 0.70
C LEU A 58 10.96 30.87 -0.19
N PRO A 59 10.31 29.80 -0.66
CA PRO A 59 9.08 29.93 -1.42
C PRO A 59 7.94 30.42 -0.52
N THR A 60 7.04 31.21 -1.10
CA THR A 60 5.85 31.70 -0.39
C THR A 60 4.77 30.62 -0.40
N ASP A 61 4.24 30.30 0.79
CA ASP A 61 3.11 29.39 1.02
C ASP A 61 3.25 28.04 0.31
N TYR A 62 4.44 27.46 0.46
CA TYR A 62 4.82 26.19 -0.14
C TYR A 62 5.02 25.13 0.95
N ALA A 63 4.64 23.89 0.63
CA ALA A 63 4.87 22.75 1.49
C ALA A 63 5.51 21.60 0.72
N LEU A 64 6.51 20.97 1.33
CA LEU A 64 7.17 19.76 0.86
C LEU A 64 6.93 18.67 1.90
N GLU A 65 6.47 17.50 1.46
CA GLU A 65 6.24 16.36 2.34
C GLU A 65 6.80 15.09 1.70
N VAL A 66 7.66 14.39 2.43
CA VAL A 66 8.38 13.20 1.97
C VAL A 66 8.14 12.03 2.91
N MET A 67 8.13 10.82 2.36
CA MET A 67 8.12 9.59 3.15
C MET A 67 9.45 8.85 2.92
N PRO A 68 10.45 9.01 3.80
CA PRO A 68 11.83 8.58 3.54
C PRO A 68 11.95 7.09 3.19
N TYR A 69 11.17 6.23 3.84
CA TYR A 69 11.17 4.80 3.55
C TYR A 69 10.90 4.50 2.07
N TRP A 70 9.94 5.17 1.46
CA TRP A 70 9.53 4.94 0.06
C TRP A 70 10.49 5.56 -0.95
N ILE A 71 11.15 6.65 -0.61
CA ILE A 71 12.15 7.28 -1.48
C ILE A 71 13.45 6.47 -1.48
N LEU A 72 13.86 5.94 -0.33
CA LEU A 72 15.15 5.27 -0.17
C LEU A 72 15.11 3.76 -0.44
N ASN A 73 14.01 3.06 -0.14
CA ASN A 73 13.93 1.60 -0.19
C ASN A 73 13.10 1.03 -1.35
N GLN A 74 13.06 1.72 -2.50
CA GLN A 74 12.20 1.32 -3.64
C GLN A 74 12.45 -0.10 -4.17
N LYS A 75 13.65 -0.66 -4.01
CA LYS A 75 14.02 -1.97 -4.57
C LYS A 75 13.65 -3.17 -3.71
N ASN A 76 13.43 -2.96 -2.41
CA ASN A 76 13.05 -4.00 -1.45
C ASN A 76 11.71 -3.63 -0.79
N ILE A 77 10.75 -3.17 -1.61
CA ILE A 77 9.41 -2.87 -1.15
C ILE A 77 8.77 -4.19 -0.75
N ASP A 78 8.72 -4.39 0.55
CA ASP A 78 7.93 -5.46 1.13
C ASP A 78 6.52 -4.92 1.35
N GLU A 79 5.63 -5.16 0.39
CA GLU A 79 4.19 -4.84 0.49
C GLU A 79 3.56 -5.34 1.80
N ARG A 80 4.11 -6.43 2.37
CA ARG A 80 3.67 -6.98 3.65
C ARG A 80 3.89 -5.99 4.79
N ASN A 81 4.91 -5.14 4.70
CA ASN A 81 5.17 -4.07 5.68
C ASN A 81 4.25 -2.85 5.51
N TYR A 82 3.67 -2.64 4.33
CA TYR A 82 2.62 -1.62 4.14
C TYR A 82 1.30 -2.08 4.76
N LEU A 83 1.01 -3.37 4.61
CA LEU A 83 -0.20 -3.94 5.18
C LEU A 83 -0.14 -3.96 6.72
N LYS A 84 1.06 -3.98 7.34
CA LYS A 84 1.34 -3.94 8.80
C LYS A 84 0.59 -2.84 9.58
N ASN A 85 -0.23 -3.28 10.54
CA ASN A 85 -1.19 -2.49 11.31
C ASN A 85 -0.57 -1.87 12.55
N VAL A 86 0.54 -2.43 13.03
CA VAL A 86 1.21 -2.06 14.28
C VAL A 86 2.68 -2.46 14.25
N GLY A 87 3.52 -1.72 14.99
CA GLY A 87 4.93 -2.03 15.23
C GLY A 87 5.93 -0.99 14.68
N TRP A 88 7.17 -1.03 15.18
CA TRP A 88 8.21 -0.05 14.86
C TRP A 88 8.48 0.07 13.34
N ARG A 89 8.50 -1.06 12.64
CA ARG A 89 8.68 -1.10 11.17
C ARG A 89 7.52 -0.45 10.42
N SER A 90 6.28 -0.59 10.91
CA SER A 90 5.11 0.09 10.36
C SER A 90 5.18 1.59 10.65
N GLY A 91 5.62 2.00 11.84
CA GLY A 91 5.87 3.40 12.16
C GLY A 91 6.91 4.05 11.25
N TRP A 92 7.99 3.33 10.92
CA TRP A 92 9.04 3.81 10.01
C TRP A 92 8.58 3.87 8.55
N SER A 93 7.84 2.87 8.07
CA SER A 93 7.32 2.88 6.69
C SER A 93 6.23 3.93 6.47
N ASN A 94 5.51 4.31 7.53
CA ASN A 94 4.48 5.35 7.51
C ASN A 94 4.99 6.73 7.96
N LEU A 95 6.27 6.85 8.32
CA LEU A 95 6.83 8.14 8.71
C LEU A 95 6.83 9.08 7.50
N SER A 96 6.17 10.21 7.68
CA SER A 96 6.23 11.34 6.78
C SER A 96 6.92 12.50 7.48
N VAL A 97 7.80 13.18 6.75
CA VAL A 97 8.52 14.38 7.20
C VAL A 97 8.14 15.51 6.26
N SER A 98 7.87 16.68 6.81
CA SER A 98 7.37 17.83 6.09
C SER A 98 8.12 19.09 6.46
N ILE A 99 8.25 19.97 5.47
CA ILE A 99 8.73 21.34 5.60
C ILE A 99 7.69 22.24 4.93
N ALA A 100 7.40 23.38 5.53
CA ALA A 100 6.52 24.39 4.95
C ALA A 100 7.14 25.76 5.14
N THR A 101 6.91 26.67 4.21
CA THR A 101 7.49 28.01 4.24
C THR A 101 6.44 29.06 3.93
N SER A 102 6.55 30.22 4.56
CA SER A 102 5.74 31.40 4.26
C SER A 102 6.57 32.65 4.42
N THR A 103 6.38 33.61 3.51
CA THR A 103 6.98 34.96 3.60
C THR A 103 5.99 35.99 4.15
N SER A 104 4.77 35.56 4.47
CA SER A 104 3.66 36.40 4.96
C SER A 104 3.18 35.96 6.33
N TYR A 105 4.05 35.36 7.14
CA TYR A 105 3.68 34.90 8.48
C TYR A 105 3.45 36.11 9.40
N LYS A 106 2.24 36.21 9.93
CA LYS A 106 1.82 37.31 10.81
C LYS A 106 2.39 37.09 12.20
N LEU A 107 3.40 37.88 12.57
CA LEU A 107 3.98 37.88 13.92
C LEU A 107 3.13 38.71 14.89
N ALA A 108 2.50 39.77 14.38
CA ALA A 108 1.60 40.71 15.04
C ALA A 108 0.70 41.38 13.98
N ASP A 109 -0.28 42.19 14.40
CA ASP A 109 -1.34 42.77 13.54
C ASP A 109 -0.88 43.55 12.30
N THR A 110 0.41 43.82 12.12
CA THR A 110 0.94 44.56 10.95
C THR A 110 2.31 44.10 10.45
N VAL A 111 2.94 43.10 11.09
CA VAL A 111 4.30 42.66 10.70
C VAL A 111 4.26 41.27 10.10
N ASN A 112 4.50 41.21 8.79
CA ASN A 112 4.80 39.98 8.08
C ASN A 112 6.26 39.61 8.30
N SER A 113 6.50 38.31 8.44
CA SER A 113 7.82 37.73 8.62
C SER A 113 7.93 36.44 7.82
N ASN A 114 9.17 36.00 7.62
CA ASN A 114 9.40 34.67 7.08
C ASN A 114 9.20 33.63 8.19
N ALA A 115 8.54 32.52 7.87
CA ALA A 115 8.41 31.37 8.75
C ALA A 115 8.70 30.07 8.00
N ILE A 116 9.30 29.13 8.73
CA ILE A 116 9.55 27.75 8.32
C ILE A 116 8.88 26.85 9.36
N GLY A 117 7.98 25.99 8.90
CA GLY A 117 7.46 24.87 9.66
C GLY A 117 8.27 23.62 9.34
N VAL A 118 8.59 22.83 10.36
CA VAL A 118 9.13 21.47 10.19
C VAL A 118 8.26 20.54 11.02
N GLY A 119 7.83 19.44 10.44
CA GLY A 119 6.98 18.50 11.16
C GLY A 119 7.09 17.08 10.64
N ALA A 120 6.72 16.14 11.49
CA ALA A 120 6.68 14.73 11.17
C ALA A 120 5.34 14.13 11.59
N ARG A 121 4.91 13.09 10.90
CA ARG A 121 3.74 12.30 11.27
C ARG A 121 3.96 10.83 10.98
N THR A 122 3.32 9.98 11.77
CA THR A 122 3.32 8.53 11.55
C THR A 122 2.00 7.95 12.04
N ILE A 123 1.70 6.75 11.58
CA ILE A 123 0.47 6.05 11.91
C ILE A 123 0.78 5.05 13.02
N LEU A 124 0.16 5.26 14.18
CA LEU A 124 0.32 4.42 15.35
C LEU A 124 -0.49 3.13 15.24
N TYR A 125 -1.66 3.20 14.60
CA TYR A 125 -2.57 2.08 14.46
C TYR A 125 -3.42 2.18 13.19
N ARG A 126 -3.67 1.03 12.55
CA ARG A 126 -4.69 0.88 11.49
C ARG A 126 -5.52 -0.39 11.72
N SER A 127 -6.82 -0.33 11.48
CA SER A 127 -7.72 -1.48 11.50
C SER A 127 -7.28 -2.57 10.52
N LYS A 128 -7.50 -3.84 10.86
CA LYS A 128 -7.18 -4.99 9.98
C LYS A 128 -7.92 -4.89 8.64
N LEU A 129 -7.29 -5.45 7.60
CA LEU A 129 -7.98 -5.67 6.33
C LEU A 129 -9.03 -6.76 6.51
N GLU A 130 -10.27 -6.45 6.14
CA GLU A 130 -11.40 -7.38 6.23
C GLU A 130 -12.14 -7.48 4.89
N GLY A 131 -12.94 -8.53 4.71
CA GLY A 131 -13.80 -8.70 3.53
C GLY A 131 -13.04 -8.76 2.21
N LYS A 132 -13.37 -7.86 1.27
CA LYS A 132 -12.86 -7.90 -0.11
C LYS A 132 -11.35 -7.71 -0.21
N ALA A 133 -10.71 -6.87 0.61
CA ALA A 133 -9.25 -6.78 0.59
C ALA A 133 -8.58 -8.05 1.04
N LYS A 134 -9.12 -8.66 2.09
CA LYS A 134 -8.62 -9.93 2.59
C LYS A 134 -8.56 -10.94 1.45
N LYS A 135 -9.60 -10.96 0.60
CA LYS A 135 -9.66 -11.79 -0.61
C LYS A 135 -8.65 -11.36 -1.69
N LEU A 136 -8.56 -10.08 -2.03
CA LEU A 136 -7.63 -9.58 -3.06
C LEU A 136 -6.17 -9.86 -2.69
N VAL A 137 -5.82 -9.65 -1.43
CA VAL A 137 -4.49 -9.94 -0.89
C VAL A 137 -4.16 -11.44 -0.97
N ASN A 138 -5.16 -12.32 -0.82
CA ASN A 138 -4.98 -13.76 -1.09
C ASN A 138 -4.71 -14.06 -2.56
N GLU A 139 -5.42 -13.39 -3.47
CA GLU A 139 -5.24 -13.58 -4.90
C GLU A 139 -3.82 -13.17 -5.33
N ILE A 140 -3.25 -12.09 -4.76
CA ILE A 140 -1.82 -11.73 -4.93
C ILE A 140 -0.90 -12.86 -4.46
N TYR A 141 -1.16 -13.36 -3.25
CA TYR A 141 -0.34 -14.38 -2.64
C TYR A 141 -0.32 -15.66 -3.49
N LEU A 142 -1.50 -16.12 -3.92
CA LEU A 142 -1.64 -17.28 -4.79
C LEU A 142 -0.90 -17.07 -6.11
N ASN A 143 -1.01 -15.87 -6.70
CA ASN A 143 -0.28 -15.56 -7.92
C ASN A 143 1.24 -15.65 -7.73
N ARG A 144 1.78 -15.16 -6.60
CA ARG A 144 3.22 -15.29 -6.30
C ARG A 144 3.66 -16.73 -6.10
N VAL A 145 2.82 -17.56 -5.47
CA VAL A 145 3.08 -19.01 -5.38
C VAL A 145 3.12 -19.61 -6.79
N ILE A 146 2.16 -19.28 -7.65
CA ILE A 146 2.10 -19.70 -9.06
C ILE A 146 3.33 -19.21 -9.85
N GLU A 147 3.81 -18.00 -9.59
CA GLU A 147 5.06 -17.51 -10.18
C GLU A 147 6.27 -18.29 -9.70
N SER A 148 6.35 -18.62 -8.42
CA SER A 148 7.43 -19.44 -7.88
C SER A 148 7.39 -20.88 -8.41
N LEU A 149 6.20 -21.42 -8.63
CA LEU A 149 5.95 -22.69 -9.30
C LEU A 149 6.54 -22.73 -10.71
N ASN A 150 6.47 -21.61 -11.43
CA ASN A 150 7.01 -21.50 -12.79
C ASN A 150 8.54 -21.66 -12.88
N ILE A 151 9.25 -21.61 -11.75
CA ILE A 151 10.71 -21.62 -11.70
C ILE A 151 11.26 -23.01 -11.33
N VAL A 152 10.46 -23.89 -10.71
CA VAL A 152 11.01 -25.02 -9.91
C VAL A 152 10.48 -26.41 -10.28
N VAL A 153 9.48 -26.53 -11.16
CA VAL A 153 8.89 -27.84 -11.52
C VAL A 153 9.92 -28.85 -12.04
N SER A 154 10.82 -28.46 -12.94
CA SER A 154 11.89 -29.35 -13.42
C SER A 154 12.81 -29.77 -12.28
N THR A 155 13.09 -28.86 -11.35
CA THR A 155 13.87 -29.17 -10.13
C THR A 155 13.17 -30.20 -9.25
N TYR A 156 11.84 -30.15 -9.10
CA TYR A 156 11.12 -31.16 -8.32
C TYR A 156 11.02 -32.50 -9.06
N LEU A 157 10.93 -32.50 -10.39
CA LEU A 157 10.98 -33.74 -11.18
C LEU A 157 12.36 -34.42 -11.03
N ASP A 158 13.44 -33.64 -11.12
CA ASP A 158 14.81 -34.13 -10.87
C ASP A 158 14.95 -34.67 -9.44
N GLN A 159 14.39 -33.96 -8.44
CA GLN A 159 14.39 -34.42 -7.05
C GLN A 159 13.58 -35.70 -6.84
N ALA A 160 12.43 -35.83 -7.51
CA ALA A 160 11.59 -37.03 -7.45
C ALA A 160 12.36 -38.25 -7.96
N GLU A 161 13.03 -38.11 -9.11
CA GLU A 161 13.87 -39.15 -9.69
C GLU A 161 15.04 -39.52 -8.76
N LEU A 162 15.72 -38.52 -8.20
CA LEU A 162 16.81 -38.74 -7.23
C LEU A 162 16.33 -39.43 -5.94
N GLN A 163 15.09 -39.21 -5.53
CA GLN A 163 14.48 -39.87 -4.37
C GLN A 163 13.87 -41.26 -4.70
N GLY A 164 13.99 -41.71 -5.95
CA GLY A 164 13.50 -43.01 -6.38
C GLY A 164 11.97 -43.09 -6.48
N ILE A 165 11.28 -41.95 -6.65
CA ILE A 165 9.86 -41.94 -6.99
C ILE A 165 9.69 -42.61 -8.35
N ASP A 166 8.72 -43.53 -8.46
CA ASP A 166 8.39 -44.16 -9.74
C ASP A 166 7.78 -43.11 -10.69
N MET A 167 8.58 -42.67 -11.66
CA MET A 167 8.19 -41.66 -12.65
C MET A 167 7.05 -42.12 -13.57
N ASN A 168 6.73 -43.42 -13.60
CA ASN A 168 5.57 -43.96 -14.32
C ASN A 168 4.29 -43.94 -13.48
N ASN A 169 4.40 -43.73 -12.16
CA ASN A 169 3.27 -43.63 -11.26
C ASN A 169 2.85 -42.16 -11.12
N PHE A 170 1.86 -41.76 -11.91
CA PHE A 170 1.34 -40.40 -11.93
C PHE A 170 0.95 -39.89 -10.54
N THR A 171 0.31 -40.73 -9.73
CA THR A 171 -0.12 -40.36 -8.37
C THR A 171 1.09 -40.07 -7.48
N ALA A 172 2.12 -40.91 -7.52
CA ALA A 172 3.32 -40.72 -6.71
C ALA A 172 4.09 -39.44 -7.09
N VAL A 173 4.25 -39.17 -8.39
CA VAL A 173 4.91 -37.95 -8.89
C VAL A 173 4.09 -36.71 -8.55
N LYS A 174 2.77 -36.77 -8.74
CA LYS A 174 1.84 -35.69 -8.38
C LYS A 174 1.92 -35.36 -6.88
N ASP A 175 1.85 -36.36 -6.03
CA ASP A 175 1.88 -36.18 -4.57
C ASP A 175 3.22 -35.60 -4.11
N PHE A 176 4.32 -36.06 -4.71
CA PHE A 176 5.65 -35.51 -4.45
C PHE A 176 5.73 -34.02 -4.82
N ILE A 177 5.41 -33.68 -6.08
CA ILE A 177 5.46 -32.30 -6.57
C ILE A 177 4.54 -31.40 -5.72
N LEU A 178 3.32 -31.84 -5.45
CA LEU A 178 2.35 -31.07 -4.69
C LEU A 178 2.85 -30.82 -3.26
N THR A 179 3.45 -31.83 -2.62
CA THR A 179 4.04 -31.70 -1.29
C THR A 179 5.23 -30.74 -1.30
N SER A 180 6.20 -30.93 -2.21
CA SER A 180 7.39 -30.08 -2.27
C SER A 180 7.08 -28.62 -2.59
N VAL A 181 6.10 -28.37 -3.46
CA VAL A 181 5.62 -27.02 -3.78
C VAL A 181 4.96 -26.37 -2.57
N ILE A 182 4.10 -27.10 -1.86
CA ILE A 182 3.41 -26.59 -0.68
C ILE A 182 4.43 -26.33 0.43
N GLU A 183 5.41 -27.21 0.63
CA GLU A 183 6.48 -27.02 1.61
C GLU A 183 7.33 -25.79 1.27
N ASP A 184 7.79 -25.63 0.03
CA ASP A 184 8.60 -24.47 -0.36
C ASP A 184 7.81 -23.16 -0.34
N ALA A 185 6.54 -23.19 -0.71
CA ALA A 185 5.65 -22.06 -0.48
C ALA A 185 5.59 -21.79 1.02
N THR A 186 5.18 -22.76 1.82
CA THR A 186 5.02 -22.63 3.26
C THR A 186 6.30 -22.13 3.94
N LEU A 187 7.49 -22.60 3.57
CA LEU A 187 8.77 -22.11 4.10
C LEU A 187 9.09 -20.66 3.68
N LYS A 188 8.84 -20.30 2.41
CA LYS A 188 8.95 -18.90 1.94
C LYS A 188 7.96 -17.98 2.66
N PHE A 189 6.86 -18.53 3.17
CA PHE A 189 5.76 -17.78 3.78
C PHE A 189 5.63 -17.94 5.31
N GLN A 190 6.29 -18.90 5.97
CA GLN A 190 6.29 -19.13 7.42
C GLN A 190 6.97 -17.98 8.19
N ASN A 191 7.94 -17.31 7.56
CA ASN A 191 8.52 -16.07 8.11
C ASN A 191 7.56 -14.85 8.01
N GLN A 192 6.28 -15.06 7.66
CA GLN A 192 5.28 -14.01 7.41
C GLN A 192 4.01 -14.13 8.28
N GLU A 193 4.06 -14.95 9.34
CA GLU A 193 2.93 -15.23 10.24
C GLU A 193 2.22 -14.00 10.81
N ASP A 194 2.87 -12.83 10.89
CA ASP A 194 2.24 -11.62 11.44
C ASP A 194 1.16 -11.01 10.54
N TYR A 195 1.06 -11.42 9.26
CA TYR A 195 0.19 -10.74 8.29
C TYR A 195 -0.81 -11.60 7.53
N PHE A 196 -0.51 -12.88 7.34
CA PHE A 196 -1.27 -13.72 6.41
C PHE A 196 -1.85 -14.97 7.09
N GLY A 197 -2.71 -14.78 8.11
CA GLY A 197 -3.69 -15.80 8.50
C GLY A 197 -4.83 -15.94 7.48
N ILE A 198 -4.53 -15.88 6.18
CA ILE A 198 -5.51 -15.55 5.14
C ILE A 198 -5.60 -16.60 4.03
N VAL A 199 -4.50 -17.31 3.72
CA VAL A 199 -4.54 -18.56 2.94
C VAL A 199 -4.09 -19.65 3.89
N SER A 200 -5.01 -20.53 4.31
CA SER A 200 -4.57 -21.72 5.03
C SER A 200 -3.77 -22.61 4.07
N GLU A 201 -2.80 -23.36 4.57
CA GLU A 201 -2.13 -24.40 3.76
C GLU A 201 -3.15 -25.28 3.02
N ASN A 202 -4.29 -25.54 3.67
CA ASN A 202 -5.43 -26.24 3.10
C ASN A 202 -6.06 -25.54 1.89
N ASP A 203 -6.21 -24.21 1.89
CA ASP A 203 -6.77 -23.48 0.75
C ASP A 203 -5.83 -23.53 -0.48
N LEU A 204 -4.52 -23.45 -0.23
CA LEU A 204 -3.51 -23.62 -1.27
C LEU A 204 -3.52 -25.06 -1.81
N ARG A 205 -3.51 -26.04 -0.90
CA ARG A 205 -3.58 -27.46 -1.20
C ARG A 205 -4.83 -27.79 -2.03
N ASN A 206 -6.01 -27.39 -1.59
CA ASN A 206 -7.28 -27.64 -2.28
C ASN A 206 -7.29 -27.05 -3.71
N ASN A 207 -6.74 -25.85 -3.89
CA ASN A 207 -6.64 -25.24 -5.22
C ASN A 207 -5.68 -26.01 -6.13
N LEU A 208 -4.50 -26.36 -5.63
CA LEU A 208 -3.53 -27.15 -6.38
C LEU A 208 -4.10 -28.53 -6.72
N GLU A 209 -4.66 -29.24 -5.75
CA GLU A 209 -5.29 -30.55 -5.92
C GLU A 209 -6.41 -30.51 -6.97
N THR A 210 -7.24 -29.45 -6.96
CA THR A 210 -8.29 -29.27 -7.97
C THR A 210 -7.70 -29.19 -9.37
N GLN A 211 -6.61 -28.44 -9.56
CA GLN A 211 -5.96 -28.30 -10.87
C GLN A 211 -5.24 -29.59 -11.30
N PHE A 212 -4.55 -30.27 -10.39
CA PHE A 212 -3.92 -31.56 -10.65
C PHE A 212 -4.94 -32.67 -10.92
N GLY A 213 -6.10 -32.64 -10.28
CA GLY A 213 -7.21 -33.58 -10.50
C GLY A 213 -7.84 -33.48 -11.88
N LEU A 214 -7.78 -32.30 -12.53
CA LEU A 214 -8.20 -32.15 -13.92
C LEU A 214 -7.26 -32.90 -14.88
N LEU A 215 -5.97 -33.00 -14.57
CA LEU A 215 -4.98 -33.70 -15.41
C LEU A 215 -5.02 -35.22 -15.27
N GLU A 216 -5.42 -35.73 -14.11
CA GLU A 216 -5.48 -37.16 -13.80
C GLU A 216 -6.46 -37.90 -14.72
N LYS A 217 -7.50 -37.21 -15.19
CA LYS A 217 -8.48 -37.76 -16.14
C LYS A 217 -7.90 -38.01 -17.54
N ASP A 218 -6.77 -37.39 -17.87
CA ASP A 218 -6.11 -37.45 -19.18
C ASP A 218 -4.75 -38.21 -19.14
N SER A 219 -4.43 -38.96 -18.07
CA SER A 219 -3.04 -39.38 -17.75
C SER A 219 -2.57 -40.74 -18.28
N THR A 220 -3.32 -41.41 -19.17
CA THR A 220 -3.01 -42.80 -19.58
C THR A 220 -1.67 -43.04 -20.32
N SER A 221 -0.81 -42.03 -20.50
CA SER A 221 0.50 -42.20 -21.16
C SER A 221 1.55 -41.13 -20.80
N LEU A 222 1.80 -40.89 -19.51
CA LEU A 222 2.85 -39.95 -19.06
C LEU A 222 4.12 -40.71 -18.67
N THR A 223 4.98 -41.01 -19.64
CA THR A 223 6.23 -41.77 -19.43
C THR A 223 7.51 -40.94 -19.55
N THR A 224 7.42 -39.63 -19.85
CA THR A 224 8.59 -38.75 -20.05
C THR A 224 8.44 -37.43 -19.30
N VAL A 225 9.57 -36.86 -18.87
CA VAL A 225 9.67 -35.54 -18.23
C VAL A 225 9.06 -34.44 -19.12
N GLU A 226 9.29 -34.51 -20.44
CA GLU A 226 8.69 -33.57 -21.42
C GLU A 226 7.16 -33.60 -21.41
N ASN A 227 6.55 -34.78 -21.26
CA ASN A 227 5.10 -34.91 -21.16
C ASN A 227 4.57 -34.31 -19.85
N TRP A 228 5.34 -34.39 -18.77
CA TRP A 228 5.02 -33.74 -17.50
C TRP A 228 5.10 -32.22 -17.59
N GLU A 229 6.15 -31.67 -18.18
CA GLU A 229 6.28 -30.22 -18.39
C GLU A 229 5.16 -29.66 -19.26
N ALA A 230 4.80 -30.35 -20.36
CA ALA A 230 3.71 -29.94 -21.23
C ALA A 230 2.38 -29.86 -20.47
N LYS A 231 2.08 -30.86 -19.64
CA LYS A 231 0.83 -30.94 -18.90
C LYS A 231 0.78 -29.99 -17.70
N LEU A 232 1.91 -29.75 -17.05
CA LEU A 232 2.04 -28.72 -16.02
C LEU A 232 1.89 -27.31 -16.60
N ASN A 233 2.35 -27.08 -17.83
CA ASN A 233 2.07 -25.83 -18.55
C ASN A 233 0.57 -25.65 -18.87
N GLU A 234 -0.20 -26.73 -19.01
CA GLU A 234 -1.66 -26.66 -19.12
C GLU A 234 -2.35 -26.28 -17.80
N ILE A 235 -1.84 -26.71 -16.64
CA ILE A 235 -2.30 -26.20 -15.33
C ILE A 235 -1.93 -24.71 -15.16
N ARG A 236 -0.74 -24.33 -15.65
CA ARG A 236 -0.22 -22.96 -15.49
C ARG A 236 -1.10 -21.91 -16.15
N LYS A 237 -1.62 -22.18 -17.34
CA LYS A 237 -2.40 -21.24 -18.15
C LYS A 237 -3.67 -20.72 -17.44
N PRO A 238 -4.61 -21.56 -16.98
CA PRO A 238 -5.82 -21.11 -16.30
C PRO A 238 -5.51 -20.42 -14.96
N LEU A 239 -4.51 -20.91 -14.22
CA LEU A 239 -4.07 -20.25 -12.98
C LEU A 239 -3.56 -18.83 -13.24
N LYS A 240 -2.68 -18.63 -14.23
CA LYS A 240 -2.23 -17.28 -14.62
C LYS A 240 -3.36 -16.37 -15.09
N ALA A 241 -4.31 -16.91 -15.84
CA ALA A 241 -5.45 -16.14 -16.34
C ALA A 241 -6.41 -15.72 -15.21
N GLN A 242 -6.66 -16.62 -14.25
CA GLN A 242 -7.51 -16.36 -13.10
C GLN A 242 -6.93 -15.32 -12.13
N TYR A 243 -5.60 -15.25 -12.01
CA TYR A 243 -4.90 -14.38 -11.07
C TYR A 243 -4.03 -13.31 -11.76
N SER A 244 -4.46 -12.81 -12.93
CA SER A 244 -3.68 -11.81 -13.69
C SER A 244 -3.31 -10.57 -12.86
N VAL A 245 -2.02 -10.24 -12.83
CA VAL A 245 -1.40 -9.19 -11.98
C VAL A 245 -2.09 -7.83 -12.16
N ASP A 246 -2.36 -7.43 -13.40
CA ASP A 246 -2.93 -6.11 -13.73
C ASP A 246 -4.29 -5.86 -13.06
N SER A 247 -5.11 -6.91 -12.97
CA SER A 247 -6.40 -6.83 -12.29
C SER A 247 -6.20 -6.65 -10.78
N ILE A 248 -5.21 -7.32 -10.19
CA ILE A 248 -5.05 -7.35 -8.75
C ILE A 248 -4.42 -6.05 -8.23
N GLU A 249 -3.46 -5.47 -8.96
CA GLU A 249 -2.84 -4.18 -8.59
C GLU A 249 -3.85 -3.02 -8.60
N THR A 250 -4.73 -2.99 -9.61
CA THR A 250 -5.77 -1.97 -9.74
C THR A 250 -6.76 -2.05 -8.57
N HIS A 251 -7.24 -3.25 -8.24
CA HIS A 251 -8.18 -3.46 -7.14
C HIS A 251 -7.51 -3.26 -5.77
N LEU A 252 -6.24 -3.61 -5.61
CA LEU A 252 -5.49 -3.36 -4.38
C LEU A 252 -5.32 -1.85 -4.16
N THR A 253 -4.94 -1.10 -5.20
CA THR A 253 -4.75 0.36 -5.11
C THR A 253 -6.03 1.06 -4.70
N ASP A 254 -7.16 0.71 -5.33
CA ASP A 254 -8.47 1.24 -4.95
C ASP A 254 -8.82 0.91 -3.49
N TYR A 255 -8.58 -0.34 -3.07
CA TYR A 255 -8.86 -0.74 -1.69
C TYR A 255 -7.98 -0.04 -0.66
N LEU A 256 -6.68 0.09 -0.93
CA LEU A 256 -5.74 0.76 -0.04
C LEU A 256 -6.07 2.25 0.10
N THR A 257 -6.55 2.87 -0.99
CA THR A 257 -7.02 4.26 -0.99
C THR A 257 -8.34 4.42 -0.22
N ASN A 258 -9.24 3.44 -0.32
CA ASN A 258 -10.56 3.45 0.32
C ASN A 258 -10.65 2.52 1.54
N ARG A 259 -9.53 2.38 2.28
CA ARG A 259 -9.43 1.42 3.39
C ARG A 259 -10.45 1.76 4.48
N LYS A 260 -11.27 0.77 4.83
CA LYS A 260 -12.30 0.89 5.85
C LYS A 260 -11.77 0.62 7.26
N GLY A 261 -12.35 1.30 8.23
CA GLY A 261 -12.11 1.12 9.66
C GLY A 261 -11.35 2.28 10.30
N PHE A 262 -10.82 2.03 11.50
CA PHE A 262 -10.20 3.03 12.36
C PHE A 262 -8.69 3.17 12.10
N GLN A 263 -8.21 4.40 12.03
CA GLN A 263 -6.79 4.77 11.95
C GLN A 263 -6.47 5.81 13.02
N LEU A 264 -5.33 5.62 13.70
CA LEU A 264 -4.78 6.59 14.65
C LEU A 264 -3.41 7.08 14.14
N GLU A 265 -3.32 8.37 13.89
CA GLU A 265 -2.10 9.07 13.49
C GLU A 265 -1.57 9.94 14.64
N MET A 266 -0.26 10.02 14.76
CA MET A 266 0.43 10.98 15.61
C MET A 266 1.26 11.91 14.74
N ALA A 267 1.17 13.21 15.01
CA ALA A 267 1.94 14.23 14.34
C ALA A 267 2.56 15.19 15.34
N GLY A 268 3.70 15.75 14.97
CA GLY A 268 4.37 16.78 15.74
C GLY A 268 5.09 17.75 14.83
N ALA A 269 5.13 19.02 15.20
CA ALA A 269 5.74 20.04 14.39
C ALA A 269 6.25 21.21 15.24
N VAL A 270 7.21 21.93 14.68
CA VAL A 270 7.80 23.15 15.23
C VAL A 270 7.84 24.21 14.15
N SER A 271 7.61 25.46 14.55
CA SER A 271 7.76 26.63 13.70
C SER A 271 8.99 27.41 14.09
N ILE A 272 9.66 27.96 13.09
CA ILE A 272 10.77 28.90 13.24
C ILE A 272 10.38 30.14 12.44
N ASN A 273 10.38 31.30 13.06
CA ASN A 273 10.14 32.57 12.40
C ASN A 273 11.42 33.41 12.34
N PHE A 274 11.49 34.31 11.36
CA PHE A 274 12.60 35.22 11.13
C PHE A 274 12.06 36.65 11.09
N PRO A 275 11.84 37.30 12.26
CA PRO A 275 11.18 38.60 12.34
C PRO A 275 11.89 39.72 11.59
N THR A 276 13.22 39.64 11.46
CA THR A 276 14.04 40.62 10.72
C THR A 276 14.30 40.21 9.27
N ASN A 277 13.72 39.09 8.82
CA ASN A 277 14.03 38.42 7.56
C ASN A 277 15.50 38.01 7.40
N GLU A 278 16.28 37.99 8.49
CA GLU A 278 17.63 37.47 8.54
C GLU A 278 17.65 36.09 9.21
N PHE A 279 18.36 35.13 8.62
CA PHE A 279 18.52 33.78 9.19
C PHE A 279 19.25 33.77 10.54
N ASN A 280 20.02 34.82 10.84
CA ASN A 280 20.78 34.98 12.08
C ASN A 280 19.89 35.36 13.28
N TYR A 281 18.66 35.82 13.03
CA TYR A 281 17.70 36.18 14.07
C TYR A 281 16.42 35.40 13.88
N SER A 282 16.32 34.27 14.58
CA SER A 282 15.14 33.42 14.56
C SER A 282 14.52 33.31 15.95
N ARG A 283 13.21 33.05 15.99
CA ARG A 283 12.54 32.56 17.20
C ARG A 283 11.78 31.28 16.84
N SER A 284 11.58 30.43 17.84
CA SER A 284 10.76 29.22 17.71
C SER A 284 9.48 29.41 18.50
N PRO A 285 8.47 30.12 17.93
CA PRO A 285 7.34 30.60 18.71
C PRO A 285 6.37 29.47 19.10
N GLN A 286 6.29 28.40 18.32
CA GLN A 286 5.25 27.39 18.47
C GLN A 286 5.81 25.99 18.16
N TRP A 287 5.48 25.05 19.02
CA TRP A 287 5.60 23.62 18.77
C TRP A 287 4.30 22.96 19.20
N GLY A 288 4.00 21.81 18.61
CA GLY A 288 2.79 21.08 18.92
C GLY A 288 2.93 19.61 18.60
N VAL A 289 2.20 18.79 19.36
CA VAL A 289 2.00 17.37 19.10
C VAL A 289 0.51 17.12 19.18
N TRP A 290 -0.02 16.37 18.22
CA TRP A 290 -1.44 16.05 18.17
C TRP A 290 -1.67 14.63 17.66
N LEU A 291 -2.87 14.11 17.97
CA LEU A 291 -3.36 12.83 17.52
C LEU A 291 -4.57 13.03 16.61
N THR A 292 -4.62 12.26 15.54
CA THR A 292 -5.73 12.27 14.58
C THR A 292 -6.35 10.88 14.51
N GLY A 293 -7.57 10.74 15.01
CA GLY A 293 -8.39 9.54 14.83
C GLY A 293 -9.26 9.68 13.59
N THR A 294 -9.19 8.73 12.67
CA THR A 294 -10.04 8.68 11.47
C THR A 294 -10.82 7.37 11.46
N TYR A 295 -12.11 7.42 11.14
CA TYR A 295 -12.93 6.23 10.95
C TYR A 295 -13.65 6.30 9.59
N GLN A 296 -13.36 5.33 8.73
CA GLN A 296 -14.05 5.19 7.44
C GLN A 296 -15.03 4.03 7.49
N GLY A 297 -16.33 4.35 7.57
CA GLY A 297 -17.42 3.37 7.57
C GLY A 297 -17.79 2.86 6.17
N ASN A 298 -18.67 1.85 6.12
CA ASN A 298 -19.39 1.52 4.89
C ASN A 298 -20.39 2.63 4.58
N GLU A 299 -20.48 3.10 3.33
CA GLU A 299 -21.43 4.14 2.90
C GLU A 299 -22.87 3.86 3.35
N LYS A 300 -23.30 2.59 3.28
CA LYS A 300 -24.62 2.16 3.78
C LYS A 300 -24.81 2.38 5.29
N ALA A 301 -23.76 2.23 6.09
CA ALA A 301 -23.81 2.42 7.53
C ALA A 301 -23.77 3.92 7.90
N VAL A 302 -23.06 4.75 7.11
CA VAL A 302 -23.04 6.20 7.30
C VAL A 302 -24.40 6.81 6.96
N LEU A 303 -25.01 6.40 5.84
CA LEU A 303 -26.37 6.82 5.44
C LEU A 303 -27.43 6.40 6.48
N GLN A 304 -27.29 5.20 7.05
CA GLN A 304 -28.15 4.73 8.13
C GLN A 304 -27.97 5.51 9.43
N TYR A 305 -26.76 6.01 9.71
CA TYR A 305 -26.46 6.82 10.90
C TYR A 305 -26.98 8.26 10.79
N ILE A 306 -27.01 8.83 9.57
CA ILE A 306 -27.57 10.16 9.29
C ILE A 306 -29.08 10.15 9.02
N GLY A 307 -29.73 8.98 9.09
CA GLY A 307 -31.18 8.85 8.96
C GLY A 307 -31.72 8.95 7.52
N GLU A 308 -30.85 8.97 6.51
CA GLU A 308 -31.25 9.01 5.10
C GLU A 308 -31.32 7.59 4.54
N ILE A 309 -32.45 6.92 4.79
CA ILE A 309 -32.90 5.83 3.93
C ILE A 309 -34.10 6.38 3.13
N PRO A 310 -34.03 6.50 1.79
CA PRO A 310 -35.25 6.54 1.01
C PRO A 310 -35.93 5.18 1.21
N GLU A 311 -37.15 5.20 1.76
CA GLU A 311 -37.99 4.01 1.82
C GLU A 311 -37.95 3.29 0.48
N LYS A 312 -37.68 1.98 0.51
CA LYS A 312 -37.86 1.12 -0.65
C LYS A 312 -39.32 1.24 -1.09
N GLN A 313 -39.55 1.80 -2.27
CA GLN A 313 -40.72 1.47 -3.08
C GLN A 313 -40.48 0.17 -3.83
#